data_AF-A0A392T1Z6-F1
#
_entry.id   AF-A0A392T1Z6-F1
#
_cell.length_a   1.000
_cell.length_b   1.000
_cell.length_c   1.000
_cell.angle_alpha   90.00
_cell.angle_beta   90.00
_cell.angle_gamma   90.00
#
_symmetry.space_group_name_H-M   'P 1'
#
loop_
_entity.id
_entity.type
_entity.pdbx_description
1 polymer ?
#
loop_
_entity_poly.entity_id
_entity_poly.type
_entity_poly.pdbx_seq_one_letter_code
_entity_poly.pdbx_strand_id
1 'polypeptide(L)' 'MQADGVEPNAVTIPSLIPACANISKLTHGKAIHCFSLRNGIFDDVYVSSALI' A
#
# COMPACT_ATOMS: atom_id res chain seq x y z
N MET A 1 -1.63 -12.47 -8.25
CA MET A 1 -1.22 -12.28 -6.84
C MET A 1 -2.36 -12.65 -5.91
N GLN A 2 -3.30 -11.76 -5.60
CA GLN A 2 -4.39 -12.10 -4.66
C GLN A 2 -5.38 -13.15 -5.19
N ALA A 3 -5.69 -13.12 -6.49
CA ALA A 3 -6.53 -14.14 -7.15
C ALA A 3 -5.91 -15.55 -7.11
N ASP A 4 -4.60 -15.63 -6.91
CA ASP A 4 -3.84 -16.89 -6.79
C ASP A 4 -3.58 -17.27 -5.32
N GLY A 5 -4.22 -16.57 -4.36
CA GLY A 5 -4.05 -16.80 -2.92
C GLY A 5 -2.77 -16.20 -2.32
N VAL A 6 -2.05 -15.34 -3.04
CA VAL A 6 -0.82 -14.70 -2.57
C VAL A 6 -1.13 -13.34 -1.97
N GLU A 7 -0.84 -13.17 -0.68
CA GLU A 7 -1.05 -11.92 0.04
C GLU A 7 0.07 -10.89 -0.22
N PRO A 8 -0.27 -9.61 -0.45
CA PRO A 8 0.71 -8.54 -0.49
C PRO A 8 1.42 -8.41 0.85
N ASN A 9 2.75 -8.25 0.82
CA ASN A 9 3.56 -8.05 2.00
C ASN A 9 4.07 -6.61 2.11
N ALA A 10 4.84 -6.34 3.17
CA ALA A 10 5.47 -5.05 3.46
C ALA A 10 6.44 -4.54 2.38
N VAL A 11 6.84 -5.37 1.41
CA VAL A 11 7.65 -4.93 0.26
C VAL A 11 6.78 -4.58 -0.95
N THR A 12 5.66 -5.30 -1.11
CA THR A 12 4.74 -5.12 -2.24
C THR A 12 4.00 -3.79 -2.16
N ILE A 13 3.49 -3.44 -0.96
CA ILE A 13 2.67 -2.25 -0.77
C ILE A 13 3.44 -0.93 -0.98
N PRO A 14 4.65 -0.72 -0.42
CA PRO A 14 5.42 0.50 -0.68
C PRO A 14 5.78 0.66 -2.16
N SER A 15 6.05 -0.45 -2.86
CA SER A 15 6.39 -0.41 -4.28
C SER A 15 5.24 0.09 -5.17
N LEU A 16 4.00 -0.06 -4.72
CA LEU A 16 2.80 0.37 -5.44
C LEU A 16 2.53 1.87 -5.27
N ILE A 17 2.96 2.48 -4.17
CA ILE A 17 2.60 3.85 -3.82
C ILE A 17 3.15 4.89 -4.82
N PRO A 18 4.41 4.83 -5.29
CA PRO A 18 4.90 5.73 -6.32
C PRO A 18 4.10 5.65 -7.63
N ALA A 19 3.66 4.44 -8.00
CA ALA A 19 2.80 4.25 -9.18
C ALA A 19 1.44 4.92 -9.00
N CYS A 20 0.86 4.92 -7.79
CA CYS A 20 -0.38 5.63 -7.49
C CYS A 20 -0.19 7.16 -7.38
N ALA A 21 0.96 7.61 -6.86
CA ALA A 21 1.30 9.04 -6.77
C ALA A 21 1.42 9.69 -8.16
N ASN A 22 2.00 8.98 -9.12
CA ASN A 22 2.13 9.43 -10.51
C ASN A 22 0.79 9.67 -11.22
N ILE A 23 -0.30 9.07 -10.74
CA ILE A 23 -1.64 9.21 -11.33
C ILE A 23 -2.43 10.32 -10.60
N SER A 24 -1.82 11.00 -9.60
CA SER A 24 -2.43 12.06 -8.77
C SER A 24 -3.81 11.72 -8.20
N LYS A 25 -4.12 10.43 -8.04
CA LYS A 25 -5.40 9.98 -7.49
C LYS A 25 -5.29 9.81 -5.99
N LEU A 26 -5.60 10.89 -5.27
CA LEU A 26 -5.78 10.91 -3.81
C LEU A 26 -6.69 9.78 -3.28
N THR A 27 -7.67 9.34 -4.09
CA THR A 27 -8.54 8.21 -3.77
C THR A 27 -7.79 6.87 -3.69
N HIS A 28 -6.78 6.66 -4.53
CA HIS A 28 -5.97 5.43 -4.52
C HIS A 28 -5.01 5.42 -3.33
N GLY A 29 -4.39 6.57 -3.01
CA GLY A 29 -3.57 6.70 -1.79
C GLY A 29 -4.36 6.40 -0.52
N LYS A 30 -5.58 6.94 -0.40
CA LYS A 30 -6.49 6.63 0.72
C LYS A 30 -6.89 5.17 0.78
N ALA A 31 -7.17 4.53 -0.37
CA ALA A 31 -7.51 3.12 -0.42
C ALA A 31 -6.34 2.24 0.05
N ILE A 32 -5.11 2.52 -0.39
CA ILE A 32 -3.90 1.81 0.06
C ILE A 32 -3.67 2.05 1.54
N HIS A 33 -3.80 3.28 2.02
CA HIS A 33 -3.68 3.61 3.44
C HIS A 33 -4.67 2.81 4.31
N CYS A 34 -5.96 2.80 3.93
CA CYS A 34 -6.97 1.99 4.63
C CYS A 34 -6.70 0.48 4.54
N PHE A 35 -6.20 0.00 3.40
CA PHE A 35 -5.80 -1.39 3.23
C PHE A 35 -4.66 -1.76 4.20
N SER A 36 -3.63 -0.92 4.30
CA SER A 36 -2.49 -1.15 5.19
C SER A 36 -2.90 -1.21 6.66
N LEU A 37 -3.81 -0.32 7.09
CA LEU A 37 -4.37 -0.33 8.44
C LEU A 37 -5.17 -1.60 8.72
N ARG A 38 -6.04 -2.02 7.79
CA ARG A 38 -6.90 -3.20 7.97
C ARG A 38 -6.11 -4.51 8.06
N ASN A 39 -4.98 -4.59 7.36
CA ASN A 39 -4.15 -5.80 7.31
C ASN A 39 -2.98 -5.76 8.31
N GLY A 40 -2.89 -4.74 9.18
CA GLY A 40 -1.84 -4.67 10.21
C GLY A 40 -0.42 -4.48 9.68
N ILE A 41 -0.27 -4.05 8.42
CA ILE A 41 1.03 -3.83 7.77
C ILE A 41 1.47 -2.37 7.78
N PHE A 42 0.67 -1.48 8.36
CA PHE A 42 0.98 -0.06 8.47
C PHE A 42 2.15 0.22 9.43
N ASP A 43 2.37 -0.63 10.43
CA ASP A 43 3.51 -0.50 11.37
C ASP A 43 4.87 -0.77 10.72
N ASP A 44 4.88 -1.27 9.48
CA ASP A 44 6.13 -1.41 8.72
C ASP A 44 6.66 -0.02 8.32
N VAL A 45 7.95 0.21 8.59
CA VAL A 45 8.61 1.50 8.34
C VAL A 45 8.61 1.89 6.87
N TYR A 46 8.66 0.91 5.95
CA TYR A 46 8.64 1.16 4.51
C TYR A 46 7.22 1.51 4.04
N VAL A 47 6.20 0.89 4.63
CA VAL A 47 4.78 1.17 4.30
C VAL A 47 4.35 2.53 4.83
N SER A 48 4.67 2.83 6.08
CA SER A 48 4.34 4.11 6.70
C SER A 48 5.07 5.28 6.04
N SER A 49 6.38 5.15 5.78
CA SER A 49 7.15 6.23 5.13
C SER A 49 6.72 6.51 3.69
N ALA A 50 6.24 5.51 2.96
CA ALA A 50 5.75 5.71 1.60
C ALA A 50 4.37 6.39 1.54
N LEU A 51 3.58 6.34 2.63
CA LEU A 51 2.22 6.90 2.71
C LEU A 51 2.14 8.34 3.27
N ILE A 52 3.27 8.88 3.74
CA ILE A 52 3.42 10.26 4.25
C ILE A 52 3.82 11.19 3.10
#